data_AF-A0A0R1S1N7-F1
#
_entry.id   AF-A0A0R1S1N7-F1
#
_cell.length_a   1.000
_cell.length_b   1.000
_cell.length_c   1.000
_cell.angle_alpha   90.00
_cell.angle_beta   90.00
_cell.angle_gamma   90.00
#
_symmetry.space_group_name_H-M   'P 1'
#
loop_
_entity.id
_entity.type
_entity.pdbx_description
1 polymer ?
#
loop_
_entity_poly.entity_id
_entity_poly.type
_entity_poly.pdbx_seq_one_letter_code
_entity_poly.pdbx_strand_id
1 'polypeptide(L)'
;MPTYPLEPQDYSQLAEALHLFSEMTQIQTYFYTFDNHLLKSEEIQTDPVAIKHALQVDSQGRQSLFPVIIDHKFWGYLICDTTHTSQRRVFLAQSYLEKTLNDAIITKRHGHITVLNPLDNHQLSQINFINNLVRTTDPISTSLTTDKTVISPAKPNFGDYEATHSLRAAIQYIDKNSQKPLTLTEVAQHVFLSPAYLSRLFKKTFKINFVDYINNQKMALACDQLIFTTNTIRQIAHQVGFNQTSYFSKLFKARTSVTPTQYKRQNANIKKSYTIKRNLDWGNKQTILDVSSQFFKDNRIPFSAQTINGYPYIDEIGGLRNSAVNHQGWVYTVNCRQPALPVSQIELDGISIIQWLFTPYNDFL
;
A
#
# COMPACT_ATOMS: atom_id res chain seq x y z
N MET A 1 -25.57 9.44 20.56
CA MET A 1 -25.62 8.09 21.17
C MET A 1 -26.18 7.15 20.12
N PRO A 2 -25.44 6.16 19.61
CA PRO A 2 -26.05 5.09 18.83
C PRO A 2 -27.10 4.42 19.71
N THR A 3 -28.35 4.46 19.27
CA THR A 3 -29.41 3.61 19.80
C THR A 3 -29.10 2.19 19.37
N TYR A 4 -29.28 1.25 20.29
CA TYR A 4 -29.23 -0.18 19.96
C TYR A 4 -30.62 -0.59 19.46
N PRO A 5 -30.76 -1.38 18.38
CA PRO A 5 -29.73 -1.91 17.46
C PRO A 5 -29.26 -0.91 16.38
N LEU A 6 -28.20 -1.24 15.63
CA LEU A 6 -27.76 -0.45 14.47
C LEU A 6 -28.87 -0.38 13.40
N GLU A 7 -28.81 0.62 12.51
CA GLU A 7 -29.76 0.69 11.41
C GLU A 7 -29.44 -0.41 10.37
N PRO A 8 -30.44 -0.95 9.64
CA PRO A 8 -30.20 -1.97 8.61
C PRO A 8 -29.16 -1.57 7.54
N GLN A 9 -29.01 -0.28 7.28
CA GLN A 9 -27.99 0.25 6.36
C GLN A 9 -26.57 0.05 6.90
N ASP A 10 -26.36 0.19 8.20
CA ASP A 10 -25.06 0.03 8.84
C ASP A 10 -24.61 -1.43 8.78
N TYR A 11 -25.53 -2.38 8.99
CA TYR A 11 -25.25 -3.81 8.82
C TYR A 11 -24.85 -4.16 7.39
N SER A 12 -25.53 -3.61 6.39
CA SER A 12 -25.17 -3.83 4.99
C SER A 12 -23.77 -3.29 4.66
N GLN A 13 -23.41 -2.11 5.16
CA GLN A 13 -22.09 -1.52 4.97
C GLN A 13 -20.98 -2.32 5.66
N LEU A 14 -21.25 -2.80 6.88
CA LEU A 14 -20.32 -3.68 7.59
C LEU A 14 -20.15 -5.03 6.86
N ALA A 15 -21.22 -5.62 6.34
CA ALA A 15 -21.15 -6.85 5.56
C ALA A 15 -20.32 -6.68 4.27
N GLU A 16 -20.51 -5.58 3.56
CA GLU A 16 -19.74 -5.23 2.35
C GLU A 16 -18.26 -5.01 2.70
N ALA A 17 -17.96 -4.28 3.78
CA ALA A 17 -16.59 -4.05 4.25
C ALA A 17 -15.88 -5.37 4.63
N LEU A 18 -16.57 -6.29 5.28
CA LEU A 18 -16.05 -7.62 5.61
C LEU A 18 -15.84 -8.49 4.37
N HIS A 19 -16.75 -8.41 3.40
CA HIS A 19 -16.61 -9.13 2.13
C HIS A 19 -15.38 -8.64 1.35
N LEU A 20 -15.21 -7.32 1.22
CA LEU A 20 -14.04 -6.69 0.61
C LEU A 20 -12.75 -7.09 1.32
N PHE A 21 -12.74 -7.05 2.65
CA PHE A 21 -11.63 -7.54 3.47
C PHE A 21 -11.28 -8.98 3.09
N SER A 22 -12.27 -9.88 3.06
CA SER A 22 -12.04 -11.30 2.76
C SER A 22 -11.57 -11.55 1.34
N GLU A 23 -12.08 -10.82 0.33
CA GLU A 23 -11.58 -10.92 -1.04
C GLU A 23 -10.13 -10.43 -1.16
N MET A 24 -9.80 -9.30 -0.52
CA MET A 24 -8.48 -8.69 -0.64
C MET A 24 -7.39 -9.47 0.11
N THR A 25 -7.71 -9.90 1.33
CA THR A 25 -6.76 -10.55 2.24
C THR A 25 -6.74 -12.07 2.10
N GLN A 26 -7.76 -12.67 1.46
CA GLN A 26 -8.01 -14.11 1.42
C GLN A 26 -8.19 -14.72 2.83
N ILE A 27 -8.58 -13.91 3.82
CA ILE A 27 -8.94 -14.33 5.18
C ILE A 27 -10.45 -14.27 5.28
N GLN A 28 -11.10 -15.42 5.48
CA GLN A 28 -12.55 -15.46 5.67
C GLN A 28 -12.89 -14.83 7.02
N THR A 29 -13.71 -13.78 7.01
CA THR A 29 -14.10 -13.04 8.20
C THR A 29 -15.60 -12.87 8.28
N TYR A 30 -16.13 -13.11 9.46
CA TYR A 30 -17.54 -12.96 9.79
C TYR A 30 -17.67 -12.02 10.98
N PHE A 31 -18.76 -11.26 11.07
CA PHE A 31 -19.05 -10.47 12.26
C PHE A 31 -20.32 -10.98 12.91
N TYR A 32 -20.20 -11.48 14.13
CA TYR A 32 -21.31 -11.90 14.96
C TYR A 32 -21.63 -10.82 15.98
N THR A 33 -22.88 -10.39 16.00
CA THR A 33 -23.38 -9.27 16.82
C THR A 33 -24.32 -9.78 17.91
N PHE A 34 -24.42 -9.06 19.02
CA PHE A 34 -25.24 -9.50 20.16
C PHE A 34 -26.76 -9.38 19.97
N ASP A 35 -27.21 -8.72 18.92
CA ASP A 35 -28.58 -8.76 18.43
C ASP A 35 -28.84 -9.95 17.49
N ASN A 36 -27.97 -10.96 17.54
CA ASN A 36 -28.07 -12.22 16.79
C ASN A 36 -28.04 -12.04 15.26
N HIS A 37 -27.32 -11.04 14.75
CA HIS A 37 -26.97 -10.98 13.33
C HIS A 37 -25.58 -11.56 13.09
N LEU A 38 -25.48 -12.46 12.12
CA LEU A 38 -24.21 -12.91 11.56
C LEU A 38 -24.03 -12.29 10.17
N LEU A 39 -23.00 -11.47 10.03
CA LEU A 39 -22.63 -10.83 8.78
C LEU A 39 -21.62 -11.71 8.06
N LYS A 40 -21.98 -12.20 6.87
CA LYS A 40 -21.16 -13.10 6.06
C LYS A 40 -21.36 -12.80 4.58
N SER A 41 -20.28 -12.43 3.89
CA SER A 41 -20.24 -12.32 2.41
C SER A 41 -21.42 -11.53 1.83
N GLU A 42 -21.60 -10.28 2.27
CA GLU A 42 -22.72 -9.38 1.90
C GLU A 42 -24.12 -9.76 2.43
N GLU A 43 -24.26 -10.92 3.06
CA GLU A 43 -25.53 -11.38 3.63
C GLU A 43 -25.60 -11.18 5.14
N ILE A 44 -26.81 -10.85 5.63
CA ILE A 44 -27.14 -10.79 7.05
C ILE A 44 -27.95 -12.04 7.37
N GLN A 45 -27.39 -12.93 8.19
CA GLN A 45 -28.02 -14.17 8.62
C GLN A 45 -28.56 -14.01 10.04
N THR A 46 -29.88 -14.22 10.18
CA THR A 46 -30.62 -14.12 11.44
C THR A 46 -31.15 -15.48 11.95
N ASP A 47 -31.03 -16.54 11.14
CA ASP A 47 -31.49 -17.88 11.51
C ASP A 47 -30.60 -18.47 12.62
N PRO A 48 -31.15 -18.75 13.83
CA PRO A 48 -30.39 -19.30 14.95
C PRO A 48 -29.72 -20.65 14.65
N VAL A 49 -30.31 -21.49 13.80
CA VAL A 49 -29.76 -22.80 13.45
C VAL A 49 -28.54 -22.64 12.55
N ALA A 50 -28.64 -21.75 11.56
CA ALA A 50 -27.55 -21.48 10.64
C ALA A 50 -26.42 -20.68 11.30
N ILE A 51 -26.74 -19.75 12.19
CA ILE A 51 -25.78 -19.06 13.06
C ILE A 51 -25.03 -20.08 13.92
N LYS A 52 -25.73 -21.02 14.58
CA LYS A 52 -25.09 -22.05 15.41
C LYS A 52 -24.17 -22.98 14.61
N HIS A 53 -24.50 -23.23 13.34
CA HIS A 53 -23.63 -24.00 12.44
C HIS A 53 -22.40 -23.18 11.99
N ALA A 54 -22.55 -21.89 11.72
CA ALA A 54 -21.46 -21.00 11.32
C ALA A 54 -20.53 -20.61 12.48
N LEU A 55 -21.07 -20.54 13.70
CA LEU A 55 -20.36 -20.24 14.95
C LEU A 55 -19.80 -21.47 15.65
N GLN A 56 -19.71 -22.63 14.99
CA GLN A 56 -18.99 -23.76 15.59
C GLN A 56 -17.50 -23.37 15.70
N VAL A 57 -17.16 -22.75 16.84
CA VAL A 57 -15.80 -22.40 17.20
C VAL A 57 -15.04 -23.70 17.27
N ASP A 58 -14.16 -23.90 16.29
CA ASP A 58 -13.34 -25.09 16.24
C ASP A 58 -12.47 -25.13 17.51
N SER A 59 -12.71 -26.14 18.35
CA SER A 59 -11.94 -26.42 19.57
C SER A 59 -10.44 -26.65 19.30
N GLN A 60 -10.03 -26.74 18.03
CA GLN A 60 -8.64 -26.88 17.60
C GLN A 60 -7.90 -25.54 17.40
N GLY A 61 -8.50 -24.39 17.74
CA GLY A 61 -7.82 -23.08 17.72
C GLY A 61 -7.58 -22.52 16.31
N ARG A 62 -8.40 -22.94 15.34
CA ARG A 62 -8.25 -22.57 13.93
C ARG A 62 -8.97 -21.26 13.56
N GLN A 63 -9.70 -20.67 14.51
CA GLN A 63 -10.41 -19.42 14.35
C GLN A 63 -9.94 -18.41 15.40
N SER A 64 -9.77 -17.15 15.01
CA SER A 64 -9.44 -16.06 15.91
C SER A 64 -10.65 -15.16 16.13
N LEU A 65 -10.93 -14.85 17.40
CA LEU A 65 -12.08 -14.07 17.82
C LEU A 65 -11.64 -12.68 18.27
N PHE A 66 -12.02 -11.64 17.54
CA PHE A 66 -11.69 -10.25 17.87
C PHE A 66 -12.93 -9.56 18.46
N PRO A 67 -12.91 -9.16 19.74
CA PRO A 67 -13.98 -8.38 20.33
C PRO A 67 -14.12 -7.02 19.61
N VAL A 68 -15.35 -6.60 19.31
CA VAL A 68 -15.63 -5.30 18.65
C VAL A 68 -16.36 -4.36 19.60
N ILE A 69 -15.79 -3.18 19.78
CA ILE A 69 -16.37 -2.06 20.53
C ILE A 69 -16.81 -0.99 19.53
N ILE A 70 -18.00 -0.44 19.69
CA ILE A 70 -18.48 0.73 18.95
C ILE A 70 -18.99 1.75 19.97
N ASP A 71 -18.44 2.95 19.97
CA ASP A 71 -18.77 4.02 20.92
C ASP A 71 -18.78 3.58 22.38
N HIS A 72 -17.69 2.92 22.79
CA HIS A 72 -17.46 2.40 24.14
C HIS A 72 -18.43 1.29 24.59
N LYS A 73 -19.28 0.77 23.71
CA LYS A 73 -20.13 -0.40 23.96
C LYS A 73 -19.60 -1.62 23.24
N PHE A 74 -19.77 -2.77 23.86
CA PHE A 74 -19.37 -4.04 23.28
C PHE A 74 -20.48 -4.57 22.37
N TRP A 75 -20.18 -4.80 21.08
CA TRP A 75 -21.18 -5.12 20.05
C TRP A 75 -21.14 -6.56 19.57
N GLY A 76 -20.00 -7.24 19.69
CA GLY A 76 -19.88 -8.62 19.25
C GLY A 76 -18.45 -9.04 18.97
N TYR A 77 -18.29 -10.05 18.11
CA TYR A 77 -17.00 -10.65 17.77
C TYR A 77 -16.84 -10.79 16.26
N LEU A 78 -15.67 -10.38 15.76
CA LEU A 78 -15.20 -10.78 14.44
C LEU A 78 -14.55 -12.16 14.54
N ILE A 79 -14.90 -13.02 13.61
CA ILE A 79 -14.46 -14.41 13.55
C ILE A 79 -13.65 -14.54 12.27
N CYS A 80 -12.34 -14.71 12.41
CA CYS A 80 -11.46 -14.92 11.27
C CYS A 80 -11.03 -16.38 11.20
N ASP A 81 -11.15 -16.99 10.03
CA ASP A 81 -10.52 -18.27 9.75
C ASP A 81 -8.99 -18.07 9.64
N THR A 82 -8.26 -18.67 10.58
CA THR A 82 -6.81 -18.56 10.67
C THR A 82 -6.09 -19.90 10.43
N THR A 83 -6.78 -20.91 9.89
CA THR A 83 -6.26 -22.25 9.56
C THR A 83 -4.90 -22.23 8.85
N HIS A 84 -4.69 -21.27 7.94
CA HIS A 84 -3.46 -21.13 7.14
C HIS A 84 -2.73 -19.79 7.36
N THR A 85 -2.98 -19.15 8.51
CA THR A 85 -2.58 -17.78 8.78
C THR A 85 -1.51 -17.72 9.88
N SER A 86 -0.37 -17.08 9.59
CA SER A 86 0.71 -16.90 10.57
C SER A 86 0.28 -15.98 11.71
N GLN A 87 0.81 -16.13 12.93
CA GLN A 87 0.52 -15.24 14.08
C GLN A 87 0.67 -13.74 13.75
N ARG A 88 1.69 -13.37 12.97
CA ARG A 88 1.91 -11.99 12.52
C ARG A 88 0.79 -11.45 11.60
N ARG A 89 0.14 -12.33 10.82
CA ARG A 89 -1.02 -12.00 9.99
C ARG A 89 -2.28 -11.83 10.83
N VAL A 90 -2.45 -12.62 11.89
CA VAL A 90 -3.59 -12.48 12.82
C VAL A 90 -3.55 -11.14 13.56
N PHE A 91 -2.37 -10.73 14.05
CA PHE A 91 -2.22 -9.45 14.74
C PHE A 91 -2.49 -8.25 13.81
N LEU A 92 -1.98 -8.27 12.58
CA LEU A 92 -2.15 -7.16 11.64
C LEU A 92 -3.55 -7.14 11.00
N ALA A 93 -4.27 -8.27 11.00
CA ALA A 93 -5.68 -8.31 10.63
C ALA A 93 -6.54 -7.45 11.55
N GLN A 94 -6.22 -7.36 12.85
CA GLN A 94 -6.94 -6.47 13.79
C GLN A 94 -6.90 -5.02 13.31
N SER A 95 -5.71 -4.49 12.99
CA SER A 95 -5.57 -3.07 12.62
C SER A 95 -6.20 -2.78 11.26
N TYR A 96 -6.17 -3.75 10.34
CA TYR A 96 -6.80 -3.62 9.03
C TYR A 96 -8.33 -3.71 9.15
N LEU A 97 -8.86 -4.64 9.95
CA LEU A 97 -10.30 -4.74 10.26
C LEU A 97 -10.81 -3.48 10.96
N GLU A 98 -10.11 -3.00 11.98
CA GLU A 98 -10.47 -1.76 12.67
C GLU A 98 -10.60 -0.60 11.69
N LYS A 99 -9.61 -0.45 10.81
CA LYS A 99 -9.61 0.61 9.80
C LYS A 99 -10.73 0.46 8.77
N THR A 100 -10.85 -0.73 8.16
CA THR A 100 -11.89 -1.03 7.15
C THR A 100 -13.29 -0.82 7.71
N LEU A 101 -13.54 -1.22 8.96
CA LEU A 101 -14.85 -1.04 9.59
C LEU A 101 -15.12 0.43 9.94
N ASN A 102 -14.11 1.17 10.46
CA ASN A 102 -14.27 2.61 10.69
C ASN A 102 -14.55 3.36 9.39
N ASP A 103 -13.82 3.07 8.31
CA ASP A 103 -14.00 3.71 7.00
C ASP A 103 -15.42 3.47 6.44
N ALA A 104 -16.06 2.33 6.77
CA ALA A 104 -17.45 2.04 6.41
C ALA A 104 -18.46 2.91 7.20
N ILE A 105 -18.30 3.05 8.52
CA ILE A 105 -19.27 3.76 9.39
C ILE A 105 -19.12 5.30 9.35
N ILE A 106 -17.94 5.83 9.00
CA ILE A 106 -17.62 7.28 9.05
C ILE A 106 -18.56 8.15 8.20
N THR A 107 -19.34 7.60 7.27
CA THR A 107 -20.13 8.42 6.35
C THR A 107 -21.35 9.12 6.96
N LYS A 108 -21.85 8.75 8.16
CA LYS A 108 -23.06 9.41 8.72
C LYS A 108 -23.12 9.63 10.24
N ARG A 109 -22.29 9.00 11.07
CA ARG A 109 -22.23 9.26 12.53
C ARG A 109 -20.79 9.15 13.04
N HIS A 110 -20.46 9.93 14.07
CA HIS A 110 -19.19 9.87 14.81
C HIS A 110 -19.09 8.59 15.67
N GLY A 111 -19.26 7.42 15.04
CA GLY A 111 -19.12 6.11 15.69
C GLY A 111 -17.71 5.58 15.50
N HIS A 112 -16.90 5.52 16.56
CA HIS A 112 -15.56 4.91 16.46
C HIS A 112 -15.65 3.42 16.79
N ILE A 113 -15.21 2.59 15.85
CA ILE A 113 -15.08 1.14 16.03
C ILE A 113 -13.67 0.84 16.52
N THR A 114 -13.56 0.09 17.60
CA THR A 114 -12.29 -0.45 18.08
C THR A 114 -12.38 -1.97 18.01
N VAL A 115 -11.49 -2.59 17.25
CA VAL A 115 -11.35 -4.04 17.21
C VAL A 115 -10.27 -4.41 18.22
N LEU A 116 -10.57 -5.22 19.24
CA LEU A 116 -9.59 -5.62 20.23
C LEU A 116 -8.70 -6.76 19.73
N ASN A 117 -7.63 -7.05 20.49
CA ASN A 117 -6.79 -8.21 20.25
C ASN A 117 -7.58 -9.53 20.24
N PRO A 118 -7.12 -10.54 19.48
CA PRO A 118 -7.80 -11.82 19.45
C PRO A 118 -7.80 -12.47 20.84
N LEU A 119 -8.93 -13.05 21.23
CA LEU A 119 -9.06 -13.78 22.49
C LEU A 119 -8.17 -15.02 22.48
N ASP A 120 -7.47 -15.25 23.59
CA ASP A 120 -6.70 -16.48 23.79
C ASP A 120 -7.57 -17.63 24.33
N ASN A 121 -7.03 -18.85 24.29
CA ASN A 121 -7.74 -20.05 24.74
C ASN A 121 -8.13 -19.98 26.23
N HIS A 122 -7.35 -19.28 27.05
CA HIS A 122 -7.64 -19.14 28.47
C HIS A 122 -8.84 -18.21 28.69
N GLN A 123 -8.88 -17.06 28.03
CA GLN A 123 -10.00 -16.12 28.04
C GLN A 123 -11.30 -16.77 27.52
N LEU A 124 -11.23 -17.55 26.44
CA LEU A 124 -12.39 -18.29 25.92
C LEU A 124 -12.93 -19.32 26.90
N SER A 125 -12.06 -20.05 27.60
CA SER A 125 -12.49 -21.03 28.61
C SER A 125 -13.20 -20.37 29.80
N GLN A 126 -12.76 -19.18 30.22
CA GLN A 126 -13.43 -18.38 31.25
C GLN A 126 -14.81 -17.88 30.81
N ILE A 127 -14.96 -17.41 29.57
CA ILE A 127 -16.25 -16.97 29.02
C ILE A 127 -17.25 -18.13 28.98
N ASN A 128 -16.81 -19.31 28.55
CA ASN A 128 -17.66 -20.50 28.51
C ASN A 128 -18.13 -20.94 29.91
N PHE A 129 -17.26 -20.82 30.91
CA PHE A 129 -17.62 -21.09 32.30
C PHE A 129 -18.73 -20.16 32.79
N ILE A 130 -18.64 -18.85 32.50
CA ILE A 130 -19.67 -17.86 32.86
C ILE A 130 -20.98 -18.12 32.11
N ASN A 131 -20.93 -18.42 30.82
CA ASN A 131 -22.13 -18.71 30.02
C ASN A 131 -22.91 -19.93 30.55
N ASN A 132 -22.20 -20.94 31.07
CA ASN A 132 -22.83 -22.11 31.67
C ASN A 132 -23.52 -21.81 33.02
N LEU A 133 -23.05 -20.78 33.74
CA LEU A 133 -23.68 -20.32 34.98
C LEU A 133 -24.97 -19.53 34.74
N VAL A 134 -25.10 -18.87 33.59
CA VAL A 134 -26.22 -17.95 33.29
C VAL A 134 -27.39 -18.64 32.58
N ARG A 135 -27.19 -19.79 31.91
CA ARG A 135 -28.21 -20.48 31.08
C ARG A 135 -29.30 -21.26 31.84
N THR A 136 -29.51 -21.02 33.12
CA THR A 136 -30.66 -21.59 33.85
C THR A 136 -31.86 -20.66 33.83
N THR A 137 -32.46 -20.41 32.66
CA THR A 137 -33.87 -19.97 32.50
C THR A 137 -34.19 -19.80 31.00
N ASP A 138 -34.78 -20.83 30.40
CA ASP A 138 -35.61 -20.72 29.18
C ASP A 138 -37.08 -20.96 29.61
N PRO A 139 -38.14 -20.70 28.80
CA PRO A 139 -38.22 -20.05 27.47
C PRO A 139 -39.41 -19.05 27.38
N ILE A 140 -39.77 -18.61 26.15
CA ILE A 140 -41.07 -18.04 25.62
C ILE A 140 -40.81 -16.68 24.91
N SER A 141 -41.31 -16.30 23.73
CA SER A 141 -41.95 -16.87 22.53
C SER A 141 -42.20 -15.69 21.56
N THR A 142 -42.16 -15.90 20.23
CA THR A 142 -42.94 -15.20 19.15
C THR A 142 -42.75 -13.67 18.95
N SER A 143 -42.63 -13.08 17.75
CA SER A 143 -43.36 -13.31 16.49
C SER A 143 -42.75 -12.49 15.33
N LEU A 144 -43.00 -12.96 14.09
CA LEU A 144 -42.68 -12.33 12.80
C LEU A 144 -43.61 -11.15 12.45
N THR A 145 -43.17 -10.22 11.58
CA THR A 145 -43.90 -9.78 10.35
C THR A 145 -43.09 -8.78 9.48
N THR A 146 -42.98 -9.13 8.18
CA THR A 146 -42.98 -8.34 6.91
C THR A 146 -42.71 -6.81 6.95
N ASP A 147 -41.98 -6.18 6.01
CA ASP A 147 -42.19 -6.23 4.55
C ASP A 147 -41.02 -5.56 3.74
N LYS A 148 -40.91 -5.90 2.45
CA LYS A 148 -39.87 -5.45 1.50
C LYS A 148 -40.23 -4.12 0.82
N THR A 149 -39.26 -3.20 0.68
CA THR A 149 -39.24 -2.26 -0.47
C THR A 149 -37.81 -1.94 -0.90
N VAL A 150 -37.57 -2.19 -2.19
CA VAL A 150 -36.34 -1.99 -2.95
C VAL A 150 -36.15 -0.50 -3.25
N ILE A 151 -35.02 0.07 -2.82
CA ILE A 151 -34.43 1.29 -3.40
C ILE A 151 -32.93 1.01 -3.54
N SER A 152 -32.44 1.01 -4.78
CA SER A 152 -31.01 0.95 -5.09
C SER A 152 -30.38 2.33 -4.89
N PRO A 153 -29.33 2.49 -4.07
CA PRO A 153 -28.46 3.64 -4.11
C PRO A 153 -27.16 3.30 -4.85
N ALA A 154 -26.68 4.26 -5.63
CA ALA A 154 -25.40 4.20 -6.34
C ALA A 154 -24.23 3.93 -5.39
N LYS A 155 -23.33 3.03 -5.82
CA LYS A 155 -22.10 2.60 -5.13
C LYS A 155 -21.24 3.80 -4.68
N PRO A 156 -20.85 3.89 -3.40
CA PRO A 156 -19.72 4.71 -3.00
C PRO A 156 -18.44 3.98 -3.41
N ASN A 157 -17.48 4.71 -3.98
CA ASN A 157 -16.24 4.18 -4.55
C ASN A 157 -15.21 3.85 -3.44
N PHE A 158 -15.52 2.90 -2.56
CA PHE A 158 -14.74 2.52 -1.37
C PHE A 158 -13.38 1.88 -1.69
N GLY A 159 -13.23 1.24 -2.86
CA GLY A 159 -12.00 0.52 -3.22
C GLY A 159 -10.76 1.40 -3.43
N ASP A 160 -10.91 2.70 -3.72
CA ASP A 160 -9.76 3.54 -4.09
C ASP A 160 -8.97 4.07 -2.86
N TYR A 161 -9.62 4.28 -1.70
CA TYR A 161 -8.94 4.79 -0.50
C TYR A 161 -8.10 3.71 0.19
N GLU A 162 -8.64 2.50 0.34
CA GLU A 162 -7.93 1.36 0.91
C GLU A 162 -6.77 0.90 0.02
N ALA A 163 -7.01 0.84 -1.30
CA ALA A 163 -5.98 0.56 -2.28
C ALA A 163 -4.81 1.57 -2.17
N THR A 164 -5.10 2.85 -1.97
CA THR A 164 -4.07 3.87 -1.79
C THR A 164 -3.26 3.65 -0.52
N HIS A 165 -3.90 3.29 0.59
CA HIS A 165 -3.20 3.05 1.86
C HIS A 165 -2.31 1.80 1.81
N SER A 166 -2.84 0.68 1.31
CA SER A 166 -2.09 -0.58 1.20
C SER A 166 -0.95 -0.46 0.19
N LEU A 167 -1.14 0.29 -0.91
CA LEU A 167 -0.06 0.61 -1.84
C LEU A 167 1.01 1.49 -1.20
N ARG A 168 0.63 2.43 -0.33
CA ARG A 168 1.60 3.29 0.40
C ARG A 168 2.49 2.44 1.31
N ALA A 169 1.87 1.53 2.07
CA ALA A 169 2.58 0.59 2.91
C ALA A 169 3.51 -0.33 2.10
N ALA A 170 3.07 -0.78 0.92
CA ALA A 170 3.88 -1.60 0.03
C ALA A 170 5.12 -0.84 -0.46
N ILE A 171 4.97 0.42 -0.90
CA ILE A 171 6.10 1.26 -1.33
C ILE A 171 7.10 1.46 -0.19
N GLN A 172 6.62 1.80 1.01
CA GLN A 172 7.49 2.00 2.16
C GLN A 172 8.27 0.73 2.52
N TYR A 173 7.62 -0.44 2.41
CA TYR A 173 8.28 -1.71 2.64
C TYR A 173 9.35 -2.00 1.57
N ILE A 174 9.05 -1.75 0.30
CA ILE A 174 10.00 -1.89 -0.81
C ILE A 174 11.20 -0.97 -0.56
N ASP A 175 10.99 0.30 -0.23
CA ASP A 175 12.07 1.26 -0.02
C ASP A 175 13.01 0.87 1.12
N LYS A 176 12.48 0.28 2.19
CA LYS A 176 13.29 -0.22 3.33
C LYS A 176 14.06 -1.50 3.00
N ASN A 177 13.64 -2.25 1.97
CA ASN A 177 14.18 -3.57 1.67
C ASN A 177 14.75 -3.70 0.24
N SER A 178 14.89 -2.59 -0.49
CA SER A 178 15.26 -2.60 -1.91
C SER A 178 16.65 -3.17 -2.21
N GLN A 179 17.52 -3.24 -1.20
CA GLN A 179 18.87 -3.84 -1.30
C GLN A 179 18.87 -5.36 -1.22
N LYS A 180 17.73 -5.98 -0.89
CA LYS A 180 17.58 -7.43 -0.84
C LYS A 180 16.81 -7.93 -2.09
N PRO A 181 16.91 -9.22 -2.43
CA PRO A 181 15.96 -9.85 -3.34
C PRO A 181 14.55 -9.72 -2.73
N LEU A 182 13.66 -9.00 -3.43
CA LEU A 182 12.27 -8.78 -3.00
C LEU A 182 11.34 -9.44 -4.02
N THR A 183 10.35 -10.18 -3.53
CA THR A 183 9.35 -10.83 -4.37
C THR A 183 7.98 -10.18 -4.22
N LEU A 184 7.14 -10.29 -5.26
CA LEU A 184 5.76 -9.80 -5.21
C LEU A 184 4.99 -10.46 -4.06
N THR A 185 5.18 -11.76 -3.87
CA THR A 185 4.54 -12.54 -2.82
C THR A 185 4.91 -12.04 -1.43
N GLU A 186 6.19 -11.75 -1.20
CA GLU A 186 6.68 -11.23 0.08
C GLU A 186 6.08 -9.85 0.40
N VAL A 187 6.09 -8.93 -0.56
CA VAL A 187 5.51 -7.60 -0.35
C VAL A 187 3.99 -7.69 -0.16
N ALA A 188 3.30 -8.51 -0.96
CA ALA A 188 1.87 -8.71 -0.85
C ALA A 188 1.48 -9.30 0.51
N GLN A 189 2.24 -10.29 1.01
CA GLN A 189 2.06 -10.83 2.36
C GLN A 189 2.31 -9.79 3.44
N HIS A 190 3.31 -8.92 3.28
CA HIS A 190 3.60 -7.84 4.23
C HIS A 190 2.45 -6.83 4.33
N VAL A 191 1.69 -6.63 3.26
CA VAL A 191 0.55 -5.70 3.23
C VAL A 191 -0.82 -6.40 3.21
N PHE A 192 -0.86 -7.70 3.52
CA PHE A 192 -2.08 -8.50 3.60
C PHE A 192 -2.94 -8.47 2.33
N LEU A 193 -2.29 -8.42 1.16
CA LEU A 193 -2.98 -8.49 -0.13
C LEU A 193 -2.64 -9.79 -0.83
N SER A 194 -3.56 -10.26 -1.68
CA SER A 194 -3.19 -11.27 -2.67
C SER A 194 -2.13 -10.71 -3.64
N PRO A 195 -1.14 -11.52 -4.08
CA PRO A 195 -0.14 -11.07 -5.06
C PRO A 195 -0.76 -10.54 -6.36
N ALA A 196 -1.87 -11.16 -6.80
CA ALA A 196 -2.62 -10.75 -7.98
C ALA A 196 -3.22 -9.35 -7.82
N TYR A 197 -3.83 -9.06 -6.67
CA TYR A 197 -4.39 -7.74 -6.38
C TYR A 197 -3.30 -6.67 -6.31
N LEU A 198 -2.19 -6.94 -5.60
CA LEU A 198 -1.06 -6.01 -5.53
C LEU A 198 -0.48 -5.72 -6.93
N SER A 199 -0.33 -6.74 -7.78
CA SER A 199 0.13 -6.56 -9.16
C SER A 199 -0.80 -5.66 -9.98
N ARG A 200 -2.11 -5.89 -9.88
CA ARG A 200 -3.13 -5.04 -10.52
C ARG A 200 -3.07 -3.61 -10.00
N LEU A 201 -2.84 -3.43 -8.71
CA LEU A 201 -2.77 -2.13 -8.06
C LEU A 201 -1.57 -1.30 -8.53
N PHE A 202 -0.39 -1.92 -8.67
CA PHE A 202 0.78 -1.28 -9.30
C PHE A 202 0.51 -0.89 -10.75
N LYS A 203 -0.11 -1.79 -11.54
CA LYS A 203 -0.44 -1.52 -12.94
C LYS A 203 -1.49 -0.42 -13.10
N LYS A 204 -2.52 -0.39 -12.24
CA LYS A 204 -3.58 0.64 -12.23
C LYS A 204 -2.99 2.02 -11.90
N THR A 205 -2.20 2.08 -10.84
CA THR A 205 -1.75 3.35 -10.22
C THR A 205 -0.50 3.93 -10.90
N PHE A 206 0.46 3.08 -11.28
CA PHE A 206 1.73 3.53 -11.82
C PHE A 206 1.91 3.24 -13.31
N LYS A 207 0.95 2.53 -13.93
CA LYS A 207 1.03 2.04 -15.32
C LYS A 207 2.23 1.14 -15.62
N ILE A 208 2.86 0.59 -14.58
CA ILE A 208 3.97 -0.37 -14.66
C ILE A 208 3.71 -1.53 -13.73
N ASN A 209 4.29 -2.69 -14.06
CA ASN A 209 4.22 -3.85 -13.19
C ASN A 209 5.15 -3.69 -11.97
N PHE A 210 4.88 -4.48 -10.93
CA PHE A 210 5.63 -4.48 -9.68
C PHE A 210 7.13 -4.77 -9.87
N VAL A 211 7.48 -5.70 -10.76
CA VAL A 211 8.88 -6.11 -10.98
C VAL A 211 9.67 -4.97 -11.61
N ASP A 212 9.09 -4.29 -12.60
CA ASP A 212 9.67 -3.12 -13.24
C ASP A 212 9.83 -1.96 -12.24
N TYR A 213 8.85 -1.74 -11.37
CA TYR A 213 8.93 -0.74 -10.30
C TYR A 213 10.15 -0.98 -9.40
N ILE A 214 10.32 -2.20 -8.89
CA ILE A 214 11.48 -2.56 -8.05
C ILE A 214 12.78 -2.45 -8.84
N ASN A 215 12.80 -2.95 -10.07
CA ASN A 215 14.00 -2.91 -10.90
C ASN A 215 14.43 -1.47 -11.18
N ASN A 216 13.50 -0.56 -11.46
CA ASN A 216 13.82 0.86 -11.62
C ASN A 216 14.47 1.42 -10.36
N GLN A 217 13.94 1.10 -9.16
CA GLN A 217 14.53 1.52 -7.88
C GLN A 217 15.95 0.99 -7.68
N LYS A 218 16.18 -0.29 -7.99
CA LYS A 218 17.51 -0.90 -7.94
C LYS A 218 18.47 -0.27 -8.95
N MET A 219 17.99 0.05 -10.16
CA MET A 219 18.82 0.68 -11.20
C MET A 219 19.24 2.09 -10.82
N ALA A 220 18.35 2.90 -10.24
CA ALA A 220 18.70 4.26 -9.81
C ALA A 220 19.77 4.24 -8.71
N LEU A 221 19.62 3.33 -7.72
CA LEU A 221 20.63 3.12 -6.69
C LEU A 221 21.97 2.65 -7.30
N ALA A 222 21.92 1.77 -8.30
CA ALA A 222 23.12 1.33 -9.00
C ALA A 222 23.79 2.47 -9.78
N CYS A 223 23.03 3.36 -10.43
CA CYS A 223 23.56 4.55 -11.10
C CYS A 223 24.31 5.44 -10.11
N ASP A 224 23.69 5.74 -8.95
CA ASP A 224 24.31 6.53 -7.90
C ASP A 224 25.60 5.86 -7.39
N GLN A 225 25.59 4.54 -7.14
CA GLN A 225 26.78 3.82 -6.71
C GLN A 225 27.88 3.78 -7.77
N LEU A 226 27.54 3.68 -9.05
CA LEU A 226 28.53 3.68 -10.14
C LEU A 226 29.24 5.03 -10.25
N ILE A 227 28.51 6.12 -9.98
CA ILE A 227 29.04 7.49 -10.04
C ILE A 227 29.89 7.81 -8.80
N PHE A 228 29.34 7.60 -7.60
CA PHE A 228 29.91 8.14 -6.37
C PHE A 228 30.78 7.16 -5.58
N THR A 229 30.98 5.93 -6.07
CA THR A 229 31.78 4.93 -5.37
C THR A 229 32.84 4.27 -6.25
N THR A 230 33.90 3.78 -5.61
CA THR A 230 34.96 3.00 -6.26
C THR A 230 34.63 1.50 -6.33
N ASN A 231 33.45 1.09 -5.86
CA ASN A 231 33.03 -0.31 -5.85
C ASN A 231 33.06 -0.93 -7.25
N THR A 232 33.40 -2.21 -7.31
CA THR A 232 33.37 -3.00 -8.55
C THR A 232 31.93 -3.24 -8.99
N ILE A 233 31.73 -3.47 -10.30
CA ILE A 233 30.39 -3.78 -10.86
C ILE A 233 29.75 -4.98 -10.14
N ARG A 234 30.56 -5.97 -9.74
CA ARG A 234 30.11 -7.14 -8.98
C ARG A 234 29.59 -6.76 -7.59
N GLN A 235 30.33 -5.91 -6.86
CA GLN A 235 29.91 -5.44 -5.53
C GLN A 235 28.63 -4.62 -5.62
N ILE A 236 28.53 -3.70 -6.59
CA ILE A 236 27.35 -2.88 -6.81
C ILE A 236 26.13 -3.76 -7.12
N ALA A 237 26.27 -4.73 -8.04
CA ALA A 237 25.20 -5.67 -8.35
C ALA A 237 24.67 -6.40 -7.11
N HIS A 238 25.56 -6.84 -6.22
CA HIS A 238 25.18 -7.52 -4.98
C HIS A 238 24.52 -6.55 -3.97
N GLN A 239 25.07 -5.35 -3.81
CA GLN A 239 24.55 -4.32 -2.89
C GLN A 239 23.16 -3.82 -3.27
N VAL A 240 22.85 -3.76 -4.56
CA VAL A 240 21.52 -3.39 -5.05
C VAL A 240 20.56 -4.60 -5.16
N GLY A 241 20.98 -5.77 -4.65
CA GLY A 241 20.11 -6.94 -4.48
C GLY A 241 19.95 -7.82 -5.72
N PHE A 242 21.00 -7.94 -6.56
CA PHE A 242 21.09 -8.94 -7.62
C PHE A 242 22.10 -10.05 -7.26
N ASN A 243 21.66 -11.30 -7.36
CA ASN A 243 22.51 -12.45 -7.08
C ASN A 243 23.55 -12.69 -8.19
N GLN A 244 23.19 -12.36 -9.44
CA GLN A 244 24.04 -12.62 -10.61
C GLN A 244 24.43 -11.32 -11.31
N THR A 245 25.73 -11.01 -11.33
CA THR A 245 26.26 -9.81 -11.99
C THR A 245 25.98 -9.79 -13.49
N SER A 246 25.94 -10.95 -14.15
CA SER A 246 25.62 -11.06 -15.58
C SER A 246 24.19 -10.62 -15.89
N TYR A 247 23.22 -11.01 -15.05
CA TYR A 247 21.83 -10.57 -15.16
C TYR A 247 21.70 -9.07 -14.89
N PHE A 248 22.35 -8.58 -13.83
CA PHE A 248 22.42 -7.15 -13.54
C PHE A 248 22.94 -6.35 -14.74
N SER A 249 24.07 -6.74 -15.33
CA SER A 249 24.66 -6.01 -16.46
C SER A 249 23.77 -6.00 -17.69
N LYS A 250 23.07 -7.11 -17.97
CA LYS A 250 22.09 -7.19 -19.08
C LYS A 250 20.92 -6.24 -18.83
N LEU A 251 20.34 -6.28 -17.62
CA LEU A 251 19.20 -5.44 -17.24
C LEU A 251 19.59 -3.95 -17.20
N PHE A 252 20.77 -3.63 -16.66
CA PHE A 252 21.30 -2.28 -16.61
C PHE A 252 21.46 -1.72 -18.02
N LYS A 253 22.12 -2.46 -18.93
CA LYS A 253 22.24 -2.05 -20.34
C LYS A 253 20.89 -1.89 -21.02
N ALA A 254 19.94 -2.80 -20.76
CA ALA A 254 18.59 -2.67 -21.29
C ALA A 254 17.89 -1.42 -20.77
N ARG A 255 18.17 -0.95 -19.54
CA ARG A 255 17.55 0.22 -18.93
C ARG A 255 18.27 1.53 -19.26
N THR A 256 19.60 1.57 -19.31
CA THR A 256 20.37 2.81 -19.51
C THR A 256 20.96 2.94 -20.91
N SER A 257 20.74 1.94 -21.78
CA SER A 257 21.32 1.80 -23.13
C SER A 257 22.84 1.53 -23.17
N VAL A 258 23.55 1.67 -22.04
CA VAL A 258 25.00 1.47 -21.93
C VAL A 258 25.34 0.44 -20.85
N THR A 259 26.51 -0.20 -20.96
CA THR A 259 26.94 -1.16 -19.92
C THR A 259 27.29 -0.44 -18.60
N PRO A 260 27.21 -1.11 -17.44
CA PRO A 260 27.60 -0.51 -16.16
C PRO A 260 29.02 0.09 -16.17
N THR A 261 29.96 -0.58 -16.84
CA THR A 261 31.35 -0.12 -16.98
C THR A 261 31.44 1.15 -17.83
N GLN A 262 30.72 1.19 -18.96
CA GLN A 262 30.65 2.40 -19.79
C GLN A 262 30.01 3.56 -19.03
N TYR A 263 28.90 3.30 -18.33
CA TYR A 263 28.20 4.29 -17.51
C TYR A 263 29.13 4.88 -16.44
N LYS A 264 29.85 4.03 -15.69
CA LYS A 264 30.82 4.47 -14.69
C LYS A 264 31.93 5.36 -15.28
N ARG A 265 32.41 5.05 -16.48
CA ARG A 265 33.46 5.82 -17.16
C ARG A 265 32.94 7.17 -17.67
N GLN A 266 31.76 7.19 -18.30
CA GLN A 266 31.17 8.39 -18.89
C GLN A 266 30.71 9.39 -17.84
N ASN A 267 30.27 8.91 -16.68
CA ASN A 267 29.64 9.73 -15.64
C ASN A 267 30.59 10.00 -14.46
N ALA A 268 31.89 9.78 -14.62
CA ALA A 268 32.89 9.95 -13.54
C ALA A 268 33.00 11.40 -13.03
N ASN A 269 32.62 12.39 -13.85
CA ASN A 269 32.72 13.80 -13.52
C ASN A 269 31.43 14.39 -12.91
N ILE A 270 30.40 13.57 -12.69
CA ILE A 270 29.18 14.03 -12.02
C ILE A 270 29.52 14.38 -10.57
N LYS A 271 29.23 15.62 -10.19
CA LYS A 271 29.55 16.15 -8.85
C LYS A 271 28.45 15.90 -7.83
N LYS A 272 27.20 15.84 -8.28
CA LYS A 272 26.02 15.71 -7.42
C LYS A 272 24.90 15.00 -8.14
N SER A 273 24.17 14.15 -7.41
CA SER A 273 22.87 13.63 -7.84
C SER A 273 21.79 13.89 -6.79
N TYR A 274 20.55 14.03 -7.26
CA TYR A 274 19.35 13.96 -6.45
C TYR A 274 18.40 12.94 -7.07
N THR A 275 18.03 11.93 -6.30
CA THR A 275 17.13 10.86 -6.75
C THR A 275 15.75 11.05 -6.12
N ILE A 276 14.74 11.27 -6.97
CA ILE A 276 13.34 11.43 -6.59
C ILE A 276 12.61 10.13 -6.94
N LYS A 277 12.17 9.42 -5.90
CA LYS A 277 11.37 8.20 -6.04
C LYS A 277 9.89 8.53 -6.18
N ARG A 278 9.17 7.75 -6.99
CA ARG A 278 7.72 7.87 -7.12
C ARG A 278 7.03 7.62 -5.80
N ASN A 279 6.15 8.53 -5.43
CA ASN A 279 5.20 8.37 -4.34
C ASN A 279 3.76 8.44 -4.90
N LEU A 280 2.79 8.16 -4.04
CA LEU A 280 1.36 8.16 -4.42
C LEU A 280 0.81 9.56 -4.68
N ASP A 281 1.48 10.59 -4.17
CA ASP A 281 1.04 11.98 -4.24
C ASP A 281 1.40 12.63 -5.60
N TRP A 282 2.07 11.89 -6.50
CA TRP A 282 2.32 12.31 -7.88
C TRP A 282 1.03 12.40 -8.71
N GLY A 283 -0.04 11.68 -8.33
CA GLY A 283 -1.30 11.62 -9.07
C GLY A 283 -2.05 12.95 -9.22
N ASN A 284 -1.72 13.96 -8.40
CA ASN A 284 -2.32 15.30 -8.46
C ASN A 284 -1.48 16.30 -9.27
N LYS A 285 -0.40 15.87 -9.94
CA LYS A 285 0.57 16.75 -10.61
C LYS A 285 0.70 16.38 -12.08
N GLN A 286 0.96 17.37 -12.93
CA GLN A 286 0.91 17.18 -14.38
C GLN A 286 2.29 16.85 -14.98
N THR A 287 3.39 17.35 -14.38
CA THR A 287 4.72 17.28 -15.02
C THR A 287 5.87 16.89 -14.07
N ILE A 288 7.01 16.49 -14.65
CA ILE A 288 8.27 16.25 -13.91
C ILE A 288 8.73 17.51 -13.16
N LEU A 289 8.48 18.70 -13.73
CA LEU A 289 8.82 19.97 -13.09
C LEU A 289 8.04 20.16 -11.78
N ASP A 290 6.74 19.88 -11.77
CA ASP A 290 5.89 20.03 -10.57
C ASP A 290 6.33 19.09 -9.46
N VAL A 291 6.62 17.84 -9.83
CA VAL A 291 7.12 16.82 -8.91
C VAL A 291 8.47 17.23 -8.34
N SER A 292 9.40 17.68 -9.18
CA SER A 292 10.74 18.08 -8.77
C SER A 292 10.70 19.31 -7.87
N SER A 293 9.94 20.34 -8.26
CA SER A 293 9.78 21.58 -7.50
C SER A 293 9.24 21.31 -6.11
N GLN A 294 8.20 20.47 -5.99
CA GLN A 294 7.66 20.09 -4.70
C GLN A 294 8.68 19.31 -3.86
N PHE A 295 9.35 18.32 -4.44
CA PHE A 295 10.33 17.52 -3.71
C PHE A 295 11.44 18.39 -3.12
N PHE A 296 12.01 19.31 -3.89
CA PHE A 296 13.05 20.20 -3.39
C PHE A 296 12.52 21.18 -2.35
N LYS A 297 11.30 21.70 -2.52
CA LYS A 297 10.63 22.53 -1.52
C LYS A 297 10.44 21.80 -0.19
N ASP A 298 9.91 20.57 -0.22
CA ASP A 298 9.67 19.74 0.97
C ASP A 298 10.98 19.42 1.72
N ASN A 299 12.08 19.24 0.97
CA ASN A 299 13.41 18.98 1.52
C ASN A 299 14.21 20.26 1.83
N ARG A 300 13.62 21.46 1.66
CA ARG A 300 14.27 22.77 1.87
C ARG A 300 15.55 22.95 1.05
N ILE A 301 15.56 22.40 -0.16
CA ILE A 301 16.65 22.51 -1.13
C ILE A 301 16.32 23.66 -2.09
N PRO A 302 17.19 24.67 -2.26
CA PRO A 302 17.00 25.71 -3.27
C PRO A 302 16.78 25.10 -4.65
N PHE A 303 15.72 25.52 -5.34
CA PHE A 303 15.39 25.06 -6.69
C PHE A 303 14.88 26.25 -7.47
N SER A 304 15.58 26.61 -8.54
CA SER A 304 15.18 27.72 -9.42
C SER A 304 15.17 27.29 -10.88
N ALA A 305 14.13 27.73 -11.58
CA ALA A 305 13.97 27.53 -13.01
C ALA A 305 13.78 28.90 -13.67
N GLN A 306 14.39 29.09 -14.83
CA GLN A 306 14.20 30.23 -15.69
C GLN A 306 13.44 29.79 -16.94
N THR A 307 12.59 30.63 -17.50
CA THR A 307 11.91 30.32 -18.77
C THR A 307 12.78 30.78 -19.93
N ILE A 308 13.24 29.83 -20.76
CA ILE A 308 13.99 30.11 -21.98
C ILE A 308 13.18 29.58 -23.16
N ASN A 309 12.82 30.44 -24.10
CA ASN A 309 12.02 30.09 -25.29
C ASN A 309 10.70 29.38 -24.95
N GLY A 310 10.04 29.76 -23.85
CA GLY A 310 8.79 29.15 -23.39
C GLY A 310 8.94 27.82 -22.65
N TYR A 311 10.17 27.33 -22.46
CA TYR A 311 10.44 26.10 -21.73
C TYR A 311 11.14 26.37 -20.40
N PRO A 312 10.79 25.64 -19.32
CA PRO A 312 11.46 25.76 -18.04
C PRO A 312 12.85 25.13 -18.11
N TYR A 313 13.86 25.96 -17.92
CA TYR A 313 15.26 25.61 -17.83
C TYR A 313 15.71 25.70 -16.37
N ILE A 314 16.20 24.60 -15.79
CA ILE A 314 16.60 24.59 -14.38
C ILE A 314 17.97 25.26 -14.24
N ASP A 315 18.01 26.35 -13.49
CA ASP A 315 19.20 27.18 -13.30
C ASP A 315 19.99 26.79 -12.05
N GLU A 316 19.29 26.46 -10.95
CA GLU A 316 19.91 26.11 -9.68
C GLU A 316 19.20 24.96 -8.98
N ILE A 317 19.98 24.02 -8.46
CA ILE A 317 19.52 23.05 -7.45
C ILE A 317 20.56 22.97 -6.33
N GLY A 318 20.13 23.14 -5.08
CA GLY A 318 20.99 22.94 -3.92
C GLY A 318 22.20 23.87 -3.83
N GLY A 319 22.11 25.10 -4.38
CA GLY A 319 23.22 26.06 -4.42
C GLY A 319 24.18 25.88 -5.61
N LEU A 320 24.02 24.83 -6.42
CA LEU A 320 24.81 24.62 -7.64
C LEU A 320 24.08 25.20 -8.84
N ARG A 321 24.71 26.19 -9.49
CA ARG A 321 24.19 26.88 -10.68
C ARG A 321 24.81 26.38 -11.97
N ASN A 322 24.03 26.47 -13.03
CA ASN A 322 24.56 26.28 -14.37
C ASN A 322 25.58 27.39 -14.67
N SER A 323 26.69 27.01 -15.30
CA SER A 323 27.76 27.93 -15.63
C SER A 323 28.24 27.67 -17.04
N ALA A 324 28.01 28.64 -17.93
CA ALA A 324 28.57 28.62 -19.27
C ALA A 324 30.10 28.65 -19.24
N VAL A 325 30.69 29.40 -18.29
CA VAL A 325 32.15 29.52 -18.13
C VAL A 325 32.78 28.19 -17.73
N ASN A 326 32.24 27.53 -16.70
CA ASN A 326 32.76 26.25 -16.20
C ASN A 326 32.22 25.04 -16.98
N HIS A 327 31.45 25.31 -18.05
CA HIS A 327 30.75 24.33 -18.86
C HIS A 327 30.04 23.26 -18.01
N GLN A 328 29.22 23.65 -17.03
CA GLN A 328 28.52 22.73 -16.12
C GLN A 328 27.05 23.08 -16.02
N GLY A 329 26.22 22.06 -15.83
CA GLY A 329 24.80 22.26 -15.59
C GLY A 329 24.06 21.03 -15.09
N TRP A 330 22.79 21.25 -14.79
CA TRP A 330 21.84 20.23 -14.37
C TRP A 330 21.20 19.54 -15.56
N VAL A 331 21.15 18.21 -15.49
CA VAL A 331 20.30 17.37 -16.34
C VAL A 331 19.45 16.46 -15.51
N TYR A 332 18.46 15.85 -16.15
CA TYR A 332 17.62 14.86 -15.52
C TYR A 332 17.54 13.59 -16.35
N THR A 333 17.28 12.49 -15.65
CA THR A 333 16.96 11.21 -16.23
C THR A 333 15.65 10.69 -15.64
N VAL A 334 14.92 9.93 -16.45
CA VAL A 334 13.66 9.28 -16.10
C VAL A 334 13.90 7.78 -16.21
N ASN A 335 13.69 7.04 -15.11
CA ASN A 335 14.00 5.61 -15.04
C ASN A 335 15.41 5.27 -15.57
N CYS A 336 16.41 6.11 -15.23
CA CYS A 336 17.81 6.01 -15.65
C CYS A 336 18.08 6.25 -17.16
N ARG A 337 17.15 6.86 -17.89
CA ARG A 337 17.36 7.32 -19.28
C ARG A 337 17.16 8.82 -19.40
N GLN A 338 18.00 9.48 -20.18
CA GLN A 338 17.76 10.88 -20.53
C GLN A 338 16.64 10.95 -21.59
N PRO A 339 15.53 11.65 -21.30
CA PRO A 339 14.46 11.83 -22.27
C PRO A 339 14.83 12.94 -23.28
N ALA A 340 14.22 12.88 -24.47
CA ALA A 340 14.39 13.89 -25.53
C ALA A 340 13.46 15.10 -25.36
N LEU A 341 12.36 14.92 -24.62
CA LEU A 341 11.36 15.97 -24.34
C LEU A 341 11.73 16.73 -23.06
N PRO A 342 11.39 18.03 -22.93
CA PRO A 342 11.64 18.83 -21.74
C PRO A 342 10.77 18.41 -20.53
N VAL A 343 11.19 18.81 -19.32
CA VAL A 343 10.53 18.42 -18.05
C VAL A 343 9.06 18.83 -17.94
N SER A 344 8.62 19.83 -18.69
CA SER A 344 7.23 20.30 -18.72
C SER A 344 6.31 19.49 -19.64
N GLN A 345 6.85 18.61 -20.48
CA GLN A 345 6.08 17.89 -21.52
C GLN A 345 6.01 16.38 -21.29
N ILE A 346 6.63 15.87 -20.23
CA ILE A 346 6.64 14.43 -19.93
C ILE A 346 5.56 14.12 -18.90
N GLU A 347 4.62 13.27 -19.29
CA GLU A 347 3.60 12.70 -18.40
C GLU A 347 4.23 11.75 -17.38
N LEU A 348 3.61 11.67 -16.20
CA LEU A 348 4.12 10.88 -15.08
C LEU A 348 3.80 9.38 -15.19
N ASP A 349 3.02 8.96 -16.17
CA ASP A 349 2.62 7.56 -16.34
C ASP A 349 3.83 6.66 -16.66
N GLY A 350 3.97 5.57 -15.91
CA GLY A 350 5.09 4.63 -16.04
C GLY A 350 6.44 5.11 -15.52
N ILE A 351 6.54 6.35 -15.03
CA ILE A 351 7.75 6.85 -14.39
C ILE A 351 7.82 6.32 -12.97
N SER A 352 8.91 5.69 -12.56
CA SER A 352 9.14 5.33 -11.15
C SER A 352 10.13 6.26 -10.46
N ILE A 353 11.04 6.84 -11.23
CA ILE A 353 12.19 7.57 -10.70
C ILE A 353 12.59 8.70 -11.63
N ILE A 354 12.92 9.83 -11.02
CA ILE A 354 13.58 10.97 -11.67
C ILE A 354 14.92 11.18 -10.95
N GLN A 355 16.01 11.32 -11.69
CA GLN A 355 17.31 11.68 -11.11
C GLN A 355 17.80 12.97 -11.74
N TRP A 356 18.16 13.95 -10.91
CA TRP A 356 18.85 15.17 -11.32
C TRP A 356 20.35 14.99 -11.12
N LEU A 357 21.15 15.27 -12.14
CA LEU A 357 22.60 15.09 -12.15
C LEU A 357 23.28 16.41 -12.50
N PHE A 358 24.26 16.83 -11.71
CA PHE A 358 25.08 18.01 -11.99
C PHE A 358 26.41 17.58 -12.62
N THR A 359 26.63 17.96 -13.87
CA THR A 359 27.73 17.45 -14.69
C THR A 359 28.29 18.51 -15.62
N PRO A 360 29.57 18.40 -16.04
CA PRO A 360 30.09 19.18 -17.16
C PRO A 360 29.39 18.86 -18.50
N TYR A 361 29.21 19.86 -19.37
CA TYR A 361 28.55 19.75 -20.67
C TYR A 361 29.29 18.86 -21.67
N ASN A 362 30.60 18.61 -21.48
CA ASN A 362 31.41 17.80 -22.39
C ASN A 362 31.13 16.28 -22.30
N ASP A 363 30.30 15.82 -21.36
CA ASP A 363 30.09 14.39 -21.08
C ASP A 363 28.68 13.87 -21.45
N PHE A 364 27.90 14.57 -22.28
CA PHE A 364 26.57 14.07 -22.67
C PHE A 364 26.56 13.04 -23.80
N LEU A 365 25.94 11.90 -23.47
CA LEU A 365 25.50 10.71 -24.25
C LEU A 365 25.77 10.66 -25.77
#